data_AF-A0A496S665-F1
#
_entry.id   AF-A0A496S665-F1
#
_cell.length_a   1.000
_cell.length_b   1.000
_cell.length_c   1.000
_cell.angle_alpha   90.00
_cell.angle_beta   90.00
_cell.angle_gamma   90.00
#
_symmetry.space_group_name_H-M   'P 1'
#
loop_
_entity.id
_entity.type
_entity.pdbx_description
1 polymer ?
#
loop_
_entity_poly.entity_id
_entity_poly.type
_entity_poly.pdbx_seq_one_letter_code
_entity_poly.pdbx_strand_id
1 'polypeptide(L)'
;MAKQTEIKQALKKLWQTSQKDFEKLTKETSQLLKKGEKALKEVSLKSKEKLELVSLTLKREKLYYQLGKTLSTLSKSNWTKSKKVNSLIKEITNLTKQIKKLKK
;
A
#
# COMPACT_ATOMS: atom_id res chain seq x y z
N MET A 1 -30.99 -18.84 57.59
CA MET A 1 -30.68 -19.43 56.27
C MET A 1 -30.87 -18.48 55.07
N ALA A 2 -31.64 -17.38 55.18
CA ALA A 2 -31.93 -16.46 54.06
C ALA A 2 -30.70 -15.76 53.43
N LYS A 3 -29.72 -15.33 54.25
CA LYS A 3 -28.52 -14.60 53.76
C LYS A 3 -27.64 -15.39 52.79
N GLN A 4 -27.54 -16.73 52.94
CA GLN A 4 -26.72 -17.55 52.02
C GLN A 4 -27.35 -17.66 50.62
N THR A 5 -28.69 -17.65 50.55
CA THR A 5 -29.43 -17.79 49.29
C THR A 5 -29.36 -16.51 48.46
N GLU A 6 -29.42 -15.34 49.11
CA GLU A 6 -29.24 -14.03 48.45
C GLU A 6 -27.84 -13.85 47.89
N ILE A 7 -26.81 -14.26 48.63
CA ILE A 7 -25.41 -14.20 48.18
C ILE A 7 -25.19 -15.11 46.95
N LYS A 8 -25.77 -16.32 46.95
CA LYS A 8 -25.71 -17.23 45.79
C LYS A 8 -26.44 -16.66 44.57
N GLN A 9 -27.59 -16.01 44.75
CA GLN A 9 -28.30 -15.36 43.65
C GLN A 9 -27.55 -14.14 43.10
N ALA A 10 -26.94 -13.33 43.98
CA ALA A 10 -26.12 -12.19 43.59
C ALA A 10 -24.89 -12.64 42.78
N LEU A 11 -24.19 -13.69 43.23
CA LEU A 11 -23.08 -14.29 42.50
C LEU A 11 -23.50 -14.85 41.14
N LYS A 12 -24.66 -15.49 41.07
CA LYS A 12 -25.18 -16.04 39.80
C LYS A 12 -25.55 -14.94 38.81
N LYS A 13 -26.11 -13.82 39.28
CA LYS A 13 -26.38 -12.63 38.46
C LYS A 13 -25.07 -11.99 37.98
N LEU A 14 -24.10 -11.79 38.87
CA LEU A 14 -22.78 -11.26 38.53
C LEU A 14 -22.08 -12.12 37.47
N TRP A 15 -22.11 -13.45 37.63
CA TRP A 15 -21.53 -14.38 36.67
C TRP A 15 -22.19 -14.29 35.28
N GLN A 16 -23.53 -14.22 35.24
CA GLN A 16 -24.25 -14.07 33.97
C GLN A 16 -23.97 -12.73 33.28
N THR A 17 -23.88 -11.65 34.04
CA THR A 17 -23.54 -10.33 33.49
C THR A 17 -22.11 -10.32 32.96
N SER A 18 -21.15 -10.82 33.75
CA SER A 18 -19.76 -10.93 33.32
C SER A 18 -19.60 -11.81 32.09
N GLN A 19 -20.32 -12.94 31.97
CA GLN A 19 -20.29 -13.76 30.75
C GLN A 19 -20.78 -12.99 29.52
N LYS A 20 -21.89 -12.24 29.64
CA LYS A 20 -22.40 -11.42 28.54
C LYS A 20 -21.44 -10.31 28.15
N ASP A 21 -20.81 -9.67 29.13
CA ASP A 21 -19.82 -8.62 28.88
C ASP A 21 -18.58 -9.21 28.18
N PHE A 22 -18.11 -10.38 28.61
CA PHE A 22 -17.01 -11.10 27.94
C PHE A 22 -17.35 -11.48 26.50
N GLU A 23 -18.54 -12.01 26.23
CA GLU A 23 -18.97 -12.32 24.86
C GLU A 23 -19.03 -11.09 23.97
N LYS A 24 -19.53 -9.97 24.52
CA LYS A 24 -19.63 -8.70 23.79
C LYS A 24 -18.26 -8.14 23.46
N LEU A 25 -17.35 -8.13 24.44
CA LEU A 25 -15.98 -7.68 24.29
C LEU A 25 -15.22 -8.54 23.27
N THR A 26 -15.41 -9.87 23.30
CA THR A 26 -14.81 -10.80 22.33
C THR A 26 -15.31 -10.52 20.90
N LYS A 27 -16.61 -10.26 20.72
CA LYS A 27 -17.19 -9.89 19.42
C LYS A 27 -16.63 -8.57 18.91
N GLU A 28 -16.54 -7.56 19.79
CA GLU A 28 -15.99 -6.24 19.44
C GLU A 28 -14.50 -6.35 19.07
N THR A 29 -13.68 -7.08 19.83
CA THR A 29 -12.27 -7.33 19.51
C THR A 29 -12.11 -8.07 18.19
N SER A 30 -12.93 -9.10 17.91
CA SER A 30 -12.89 -9.83 16.64
C SER A 30 -13.24 -8.93 15.44
N GLN A 31 -14.23 -8.04 15.59
CA GLN A 31 -14.58 -7.07 14.56
C GLN A 31 -13.47 -6.04 14.34
N LEU A 32 -12.80 -5.59 15.41
CA LEU A 32 -11.71 -4.63 15.35
C LEU A 32 -10.48 -5.22 14.67
N LEU A 33 -10.14 -6.49 14.97
CA LEU A 33 -9.09 -7.24 14.28
C LEU A 33 -9.39 -7.37 12.78
N LYS A 34 -10.61 -7.75 12.40
CA LYS A 34 -11.02 -7.84 10.99
C LYS A 34 -10.92 -6.49 10.27
N LYS A 35 -11.25 -5.39 10.95
CA LYS A 35 -11.06 -4.02 10.42
C LYS A 35 -9.57 -3.69 10.27
N GLY A 36 -8.74 -4.06 11.25
CA GLY A 36 -7.28 -3.92 11.21
C GLY A 36 -6.65 -4.69 10.05
N GLU A 37 -7.04 -5.94 9.83
CA GLU A 37 -6.57 -6.75 8.70
C GLU A 37 -6.94 -6.13 7.35
N LYS A 38 -8.17 -5.61 7.21
CA LYS A 38 -8.61 -4.91 5.99
C LYS A 38 -7.78 -3.65 5.77
N ALA A 39 -7.59 -2.83 6.80
CA ALA A 39 -6.79 -1.61 6.72
C ALA A 39 -5.33 -1.90 6.34
N LEU A 40 -4.71 -2.94 6.94
CA LEU A 40 -3.36 -3.37 6.60
C LEU A 40 -3.25 -3.85 5.14
N LYS A 41 -4.24 -4.60 4.65
CA LYS A 41 -4.30 -5.01 3.23
C LYS A 41 -4.40 -3.80 2.31
N GLU A 42 -5.27 -2.84 2.62
CA GLU A 42 -5.41 -1.62 1.82
C GLU A 42 -4.13 -0.77 1.82
N VAL A 43 -3.50 -0.59 2.97
CA VAL A 43 -2.23 0.14 3.09
C VAL A 43 -1.12 -0.57 2.34
N SER A 44 -1.05 -1.90 2.42
CA SER A 44 -0.07 -2.70 1.70
C SER A 44 -0.25 -2.58 0.18
N LEU A 45 -1.50 -2.68 -0.31
CA LEU A 45 -1.82 -2.49 -1.73
C LEU A 45 -1.45 -1.08 -2.20
N LYS A 46 -1.87 -0.04 -1.48
CA LYS A 46 -1.51 1.36 -1.78
C LYS A 46 0.01 1.59 -1.74
N SER A 47 0.71 0.94 -0.82
CA SER A 47 2.17 1.05 -0.72
C SER A 47 2.88 0.38 -1.89
N LYS A 48 2.38 -0.78 -2.33
CA LYS A 48 2.90 -1.47 -3.51
C LYS A 48 2.72 -0.63 -4.78
N GLU A 49 1.54 -0.04 -4.98
CA GLU A 49 1.26 0.86 -6.10
C GLU A 49 2.19 2.10 -6.08
N LYS A 50 2.38 2.71 -4.91
CA LYS A 50 3.31 3.84 -4.74
C LYS A 50 4.76 3.43 -5.04
N LEU A 51 5.21 2.28 -4.55
CA LEU A 51 6.56 1.77 -4.82
C LEU A 51 6.78 1.47 -6.31
N GLU A 52 5.76 0.93 -6.98
CA GLU A 52 5.79 0.70 -8.43
C GLU A 52 5.92 2.02 -9.20
N LEU A 53 5.15 3.05 -8.83
CA LEU A 53 5.25 4.39 -9.39
C LEU A 53 6.65 4.99 -9.20
N VAL A 54 7.21 4.88 -8.00
CA VAL A 54 8.57 5.35 -7.69
C VAL A 54 9.59 4.60 -8.53
N SER A 55 9.51 3.27 -8.62
CA SER A 55 10.39 2.44 -9.44
C SER A 55 10.40 2.86 -10.90
N LEU A 56 9.22 3.06 -11.50
CA LEU A 56 9.09 3.50 -12.89
C LEU A 56 9.63 4.93 -13.10
N THR A 57 9.41 5.82 -12.13
CA THR A 57 9.93 7.19 -12.18
C THR A 57 11.45 7.21 -12.14
N LEU A 58 12.07 6.41 -11.27
CA LEU A 58 13.52 6.27 -11.19
C LEU A 58 14.12 5.66 -12.45
N LYS A 59 13.46 4.64 -13.03
CA LYS A 59 13.87 4.07 -14.33
C LYS A 59 13.87 5.13 -15.43
N ARG A 60 12.85 5.98 -15.48
CA ARG A 60 12.77 7.08 -16.46
C ARG A 60 13.90 8.10 -16.24
N GLU A 61 14.21 8.45 -14.99
CA GLU A 61 15.29 9.38 -14.67
C GLU A 61 16.66 8.84 -15.12
N LYS A 62 16.91 7.55 -14.87
CA LYS A 62 18.11 6.86 -15.37
C LYS A 62 18.23 6.95 -16.89
N LEU A 63 17.13 6.78 -17.63
CA LEU A 63 17.14 6.90 -19.08
C LEU A 63 17.40 8.33 -19.55
N TYR A 64 16.84 9.36 -18.89
CA TYR A 64 17.15 10.76 -19.20
C TYR A 64 18.62 11.08 -18.96
N TYR A 65 19.20 10.56 -17.88
CA TYR A 65 20.63 10.70 -17.60
C TYR A 65 21.50 10.02 -18.68
N GLN A 66 21.13 8.81 -19.11
CA GLN A 66 21.81 8.09 -20.19
C GLN A 66 21.67 8.81 -21.54
N LEU A 67 20.49 9.41 -21.79
CA LEU A 67 20.24 10.24 -22.96
C LEU A 67 21.15 11.47 -22.95
N GLY A 68 21.20 12.20 -21.84
CA GLY A 68 22.09 13.35 -21.67
C GLY A 68 23.57 13.00 -21.92
N LYS A 69 24.05 11.89 -21.34
CA LYS A 69 25.40 11.36 -21.60
C LYS A 69 25.65 11.03 -23.07
N THR A 70 24.66 10.44 -23.73
CA THR A 70 24.80 10.08 -25.14
C THR A 70 24.82 11.34 -26.02
N LEU A 71 23.98 12.32 -25.71
CA LEU A 71 23.92 13.60 -26.44
C LEU A 71 25.17 14.45 -26.23
N SER A 72 25.77 14.45 -25.03
CA SER A 72 27.00 15.19 -24.76
C SER A 72 28.20 14.67 -25.55
N THR A 73 28.18 13.39 -25.94
CA THR A 73 29.22 12.79 -26.79
C THR A 73 28.98 12.96 -28.28
N LEU A 74 27.80 13.44 -28.69
CA LEU A 74 27.39 13.56 -30.09
C LEU A 74 27.31 15.03 -30.50
N SER A 75 27.72 15.34 -31.73
CA SER A 75 27.42 16.64 -32.33
C SER A 75 25.90 16.82 -32.49
N LYS A 76 25.41 18.06 -32.38
CA LYS A 76 23.96 18.38 -32.49
C LYS A 76 23.33 17.84 -33.78
N SER A 77 24.06 17.82 -34.88
CA SER A 77 23.63 17.28 -36.18
C SER A 77 23.37 15.76 -36.18
N ASN A 78 23.95 15.03 -35.23
CA ASN A 78 23.89 13.58 -35.13
C ASN A 78 22.90 13.09 -34.07
N TRP A 79 22.28 13.98 -33.30
CA TRP A 79 21.31 13.62 -32.27
C TRP A 79 20.12 12.84 -32.83
N THR A 80 19.56 13.29 -33.94
CA THR A 80 18.38 12.67 -34.58
C THR A 80 18.72 11.43 -35.42
N LYS A 81 19.98 11.32 -35.86
CA LYS A 81 20.48 10.20 -36.69
C LYS A 81 20.93 9.01 -35.84
N SER A 82 21.22 9.23 -34.55
CA SER A 82 21.68 8.18 -33.66
C SER A 82 20.56 7.20 -33.31
N LYS A 83 20.73 5.93 -33.72
CA LYS A 83 19.82 4.82 -33.34
C LYS A 83 19.69 4.70 -31.82
N LYS A 84 20.77 4.94 -31.08
CA LYS A 84 20.83 4.87 -29.61
C LYS A 84 20.03 5.99 -28.94
N VAL A 85 20.06 7.20 -29.50
CA VAL A 85 19.22 8.31 -29.02
C VAL A 85 17.74 8.00 -29.26
N ASN A 86 17.41 7.52 -30.47
CA ASN A 86 16.04 7.18 -30.83
C ASN A 86 15.48 6.01 -29.99
N SER A 87 16.29 5.01 -29.63
CA SER A 87 15.85 3.94 -28.73
C SER A 87 15.57 4.44 -27.32
N LEU A 88 16.45 5.27 -26.76
CA LEU A 88 16.27 5.88 -25.44
C LEU A 88 14.99 6.74 -25.38
N ILE A 89 14.71 7.53 -26.42
CA ILE A 89 13.49 8.34 -26.52
C ILE A 89 12.23 7.46 -26.56
N LYS A 90 12.25 6.35 -27.31
CA LYS A 90 11.14 5.39 -27.37
C LYS A 90 10.88 4.76 -26.00
N GLU A 91 11.93 4.35 -25.30
CA GLU A 91 11.82 3.77 -23.95
C GLU A 91 11.27 4.78 -22.93
N ILE A 92 11.76 6.03 -22.95
CA ILE A 92 11.25 7.13 -22.12
C ILE A 92 9.76 7.38 -22.39
N THR A 93 9.36 7.38 -23.66
CA THR A 93 7.97 7.58 -24.06
C THR A 93 7.08 6.43 -23.58
N ASN A 94 7.56 5.18 -23.68
CA ASN A 94 6.84 4.01 -23.18
C ASN A 94 6.67 4.06 -21.65
N LEU A 95 7.74 4.36 -20.90
CA LEU A 95 7.67 4.51 -19.45
C LEU A 95 6.76 5.67 -19.04
N THR A 96 6.77 6.77 -19.78
CA THR A 96 5.86 7.90 -19.52
C THR A 96 4.40 7.51 -19.69
N LYS A 97 4.07 6.68 -20.69
CA LYS A 97 2.72 6.12 -20.86
C LYS A 97 2.34 5.21 -19.69
N GLN A 98 3.26 4.37 -19.21
CA GLN A 98 3.02 3.48 -18.06
C GLN A 98 2.79 4.28 -16.76
N ILE A 99 3.62 5.29 -16.48
CA ILE A 99 3.47 6.18 -15.33
C ILE A 99 2.11 6.91 -15.39
N LYS A 100 1.70 7.40 -16.57
CA LYS A 100 0.39 8.05 -16.73
C LYS A 100 -0.78 7.10 -16.46
N LYS A 101 -0.67 5.81 -16.80
CA LYS A 101 -1.69 4.80 -16.53
C LYS A 101 -1.81 4.51 -15.03
N LEU A 102 -0.69 4.43 -14.31
CA LEU A 102 -0.66 4.14 -12.86
C LEU A 102 -1.02 5.35 -11.98
N LYS A 103 -0.97 6.57 -12.51
CA LYS A 103 -1.44 7.78 -11.83
C LYS A 103 -2.94 8.05 -12.00
N LYS A 104 -3.60 7.32 -12.90
CA LYS A 104 -5.00 7.50 -13.25
C LYS A 104 -5.87 6.67 -12.31
#